data_AF-A0A7Y2SR57-F1
#
_entry.id   AF-A0A7Y2SR57-F1
#
_cell.length_a   1.000
_cell.length_b   1.000
_cell.length_c   1.000
_cell.angle_alpha   90.00
_cell.angle_beta   90.00
_cell.angle_gamma   90.00
#
_symmetry.space_group_name_H-M   'P 1'
#
loop_
_entity.id
_entity.type
_entity.pdbx_description
1 polymer ?
#
loop_
_entity_poly.entity_id
_entity_poly.type
_entity_poly.pdbx_seq_one_letter_code
_entity_poly.pdbx_strand_id
1 'polypeptide(L)'
;MLTHTGRKSGMARRTPLNYARVDATIYVTAGFGPISDWYRNILAEPQVEIWLPDGRRAARAEELPDSHPQRLALLREVLKGSGFAALLAGVNPYTLSDVRLARATATYRLIAITPGEQLRGPGGPGDLAWVWWPVAGAAIGLVLGSGIDTSQQSRSEQS
;
A
#
# COMPACT_ATOMS: atom_id res chain seq x y z
N MET A 1 4.71 2.75 4.65
CA MET A 1 5.97 3.04 3.91
C MET A 1 7.04 2.07 4.38
N LEU A 2 7.84 1.50 3.47
CA LEU A 2 8.97 0.63 3.78
C LEU A 2 10.29 1.37 3.52
N THR A 3 11.17 1.46 4.52
CA THR A 3 12.55 1.93 4.35
C THR A 3 13.48 0.72 4.31
N HIS A 4 14.32 0.64 3.28
CA HIS A 4 15.29 -0.44 3.05
C HIS A 4 16.64 0.11 2.58
N THR A 5 17.68 -0.72 2.68
CA THR A 5 19.04 -0.34 2.26
C THR A 5 19.29 -0.77 0.83
N GLY A 6 19.69 0.17 -0.04
CA GLY A 6 20.04 -0.14 -1.42
C GLY A 6 21.28 -1.02 -1.50
N ARG A 7 21.14 -2.31 -1.84
CA ARG A 7 22.23 -3.32 -1.81
C ARG A 7 23.50 -2.95 -2.60
N LYS A 8 23.39 -2.05 -3.59
CA LYS A 8 24.53 -1.58 -4.40
C LYS A 8 25.10 -0.26 -3.89
N SER A 9 24.27 0.59 -3.30
CA SER A 9 24.64 1.96 -2.92
C SER A 9 24.85 2.15 -1.43
N GLY A 10 24.40 1.22 -0.58
CA GLY A 10 24.36 1.38 0.89
C GLY A 10 23.37 2.43 1.40
N MET A 11 22.82 3.28 0.52
CA MET A 11 21.89 4.34 0.90
C MET A 11 20.50 3.81 1.29
N ALA A 12 19.88 4.46 2.27
CA ALA A 12 18.48 4.26 2.61
C ALA A 12 17.56 4.66 1.44
N ARG A 13 16.55 3.83 1.17
CA ARG A 13 15.54 4.00 0.13
C ARG A 13 14.16 3.81 0.75
N ARG A 14 13.16 4.51 0.23
CA ARG A 14 11.78 4.44 0.71
C ARG A 14 10.87 3.96 -0.41
N THR A 15 9.99 3.02 -0.12
CA THR A 15 9.04 2.46 -1.08
C THR A 15 7.64 2.42 -0.45
N PRO A 16 6.67 3.15 -1.01
CA PRO A 16 5.27 3.02 -0.59
C PRO A 16 4.75 1.66 -1.07
N LEU A 17 4.09 0.94 -0.16
CA LEU A 17 3.55 -0.40 -0.42
C LEU A 17 2.17 -0.48 0.20
N ASN A 18 1.26 -1.17 -0.49
CA ASN A 18 0.04 -1.68 0.12
C ASN A 18 0.37 -2.89 0.97
N TYR A 19 -0.42 -3.11 2.03
CA TYR A 19 -0.18 -4.17 2.99
C TYR A 19 -1.49 -4.75 3.51
N ALA A 20 -1.38 -5.93 4.11
CA ALA A 20 -2.38 -6.44 5.04
C ALA A 20 -1.73 -6.68 6.41
N ARG A 21 -2.50 -6.48 7.47
CA ARG A 21 -2.10 -6.88 8.82
C ARG A 21 -2.89 -8.12 9.20
N VAL A 22 -2.18 -9.21 9.47
CA VAL A 22 -2.76 -10.44 10.00
C VAL A 22 -2.05 -10.69 11.32
N ASP A 23 -2.81 -10.62 12.41
CA ASP A 23 -2.30 -10.59 13.78
C ASP A 23 -1.27 -9.45 14.00
N ALA A 24 -0.06 -9.81 14.43
CA ALA A 24 1.05 -8.89 14.65
C ALA A 24 1.94 -8.69 13.41
N THR A 25 1.73 -9.46 12.34
CA THR A 25 2.59 -9.47 11.16
C THR A 25 2.02 -8.60 10.06
N ILE A 26 2.90 -7.87 9.39
CA ILE A 26 2.56 -7.07 8.22
C ILE A 26 2.96 -7.85 6.98
N TYR A 27 2.03 -8.05 6.05
CA TYR A 27 2.28 -8.71 4.79
C TYR A 27 2.26 -7.70 3.65
N VAL A 28 3.26 -7.76 2.78
CA VAL A 28 3.34 -6.96 1.55
C VAL A 28 3.65 -7.88 0.37
N THR A 29 3.34 -7.44 -0.85
CA THR A 29 3.64 -8.23 -2.06
C THR A 29 4.44 -7.42 -3.07
N ALA A 30 5.46 -8.05 -3.66
CA ALA A 30 6.09 -7.57 -4.87
C ALA A 30 5.27 -8.02 -6.08
N GLY A 31 4.37 -7.15 -6.56
CA GLY A 31 3.51 -7.44 -7.73
C GLY A 31 4.28 -7.58 -9.05
N PHE A 32 5.44 -6.94 -9.17
CA PHE A 32 6.37 -7.18 -10.29
C PHE A 32 7.28 -8.39 -10.04
N GLY A 33 7.15 -9.05 -8.90
CA GLY A 33 7.96 -10.21 -8.54
C GLY A 33 9.44 -9.86 -8.35
N PRO A 34 10.37 -10.79 -8.69
CA PRO A 34 11.77 -10.73 -8.29
C PRO A 34 12.59 -9.60 -8.94
N ILE A 35 12.04 -8.94 -9.96
CA ILE A 35 12.71 -7.79 -10.59
C ILE A 35 12.63 -6.52 -9.73
N SER A 36 11.72 -6.46 -8.75
CA SER A 36 11.53 -5.28 -7.90
C SER A 36 12.81 -4.97 -7.11
N ASP A 37 13.35 -3.76 -7.25
CA ASP A 37 14.59 -3.38 -6.57
C ASP A 37 14.46 -3.43 -5.04
N TRP A 38 13.35 -2.96 -4.48
CA TRP A 38 13.12 -3.00 -3.03
C TRP A 38 13.10 -4.44 -2.50
N TYR A 39 12.53 -5.39 -3.25
CA TYR A 39 12.53 -6.80 -2.90
C TYR A 39 13.96 -7.37 -2.89
N ARG A 40 14.74 -7.09 -3.95
CA ARG A 40 16.14 -7.52 -4.01
C ARG A 40 17.02 -6.88 -2.93
N ASN A 41 16.66 -5.68 -2.48
CA ASN A 41 17.33 -5.01 -1.37
C ASN A 41 17.04 -5.68 -0.04
N ILE A 42 15.77 -6.01 0.27
CA ILE A 42 15.44 -6.67 1.55
C ILE A 42 15.96 -8.11 1.63
N LEU A 43 16.14 -8.80 0.50
CA LEU A 43 16.79 -10.10 0.48
C LEU A 43 18.28 -10.00 0.86
N ALA A 44 18.93 -8.88 0.57
CA ALA A 44 20.33 -8.65 0.91
C ALA A 44 20.50 -8.10 2.34
N GLU A 45 19.58 -7.24 2.78
CA GLU A 45 19.52 -6.69 4.13
C GLU A 45 18.07 -6.72 4.65
N PRO A 46 17.70 -7.74 5.45
CA PRO A 46 16.33 -7.92 5.92
C PRO A 46 15.94 -6.98 7.07
N GLN A 47 16.89 -6.27 7.70
CA GLN A 47 16.58 -5.26 8.70
C GLN A 47 16.06 -3.99 8.00
N VAL A 48 14.81 -3.66 8.28
CA VAL A 48 14.08 -2.58 7.63
C VAL A 48 13.41 -1.69 8.66
N GLU A 49 12.96 -0.53 8.22
CA GLU A 49 12.00 0.26 9.00
C GLU A 49 10.65 0.25 8.29
N ILE A 50 9.59 0.11 9.09
CA ILE A 50 8.23 0.32 8.61
C ILE A 50 7.66 1.58 9.26
N TRP A 51 6.92 2.31 8.45
CA TRP A 51 6.08 3.39 8.93
C TRP A 51 4.63 3.06 8.60
N LEU A 52 3.88 2.86 9.68
CA LEU A 52 2.46 2.53 9.72
C LEU A 52 1.66 3.72 10.30
N PRO A 53 0.32 3.71 10.24
CA PRO A 53 -0.50 4.77 10.84
C PRO A 53 -0.25 4.98 12.34
N ASP A 54 0.14 3.93 13.07
CA ASP A 54 0.46 3.95 14.51
C ASP A 54 1.93 4.31 14.82
N GLY A 55 2.75 4.57 13.79
CA GLY A 55 4.10 5.11 13.93
C GLY A 55 5.20 4.29 13.25
N ARG A 56 6.45 4.62 13.58
CA ARG A 56 7.65 4.02 13.01
C ARG A 56 8.19 2.90 13.89
N ARG A 57 8.60 1.81 13.25
CA ARG A 57 9.15 0.64 13.92
C ARG A 57 10.32 0.08 13.14
N ALA A 58 11.33 -0.40 13.86
CA ALA A 58 12.29 -1.35 13.28
C ALA A 58 11.52 -2.64 12.97
N ALA A 59 11.91 -3.36 11.93
CA ALA A 59 11.26 -4.60 11.55
C ALA A 59 12.22 -5.50 10.78
N ARG A 60 11.85 -6.77 10.68
CA ARG A 60 12.57 -7.74 9.85
C ARG A 60 11.67 -8.23 8.73
N ALA A 61 12.14 -8.13 7.49
CA ALA A 61 11.41 -8.53 6.30
C ALA A 61 11.96 -9.86 5.76
N GLU A 62 11.08 -10.82 5.51
CA GLU A 62 11.43 -12.14 4.96
C GLU A 62 10.44 -12.56 3.89
N GLU A 63 10.94 -13.16 2.82
CA GLU A 63 10.08 -13.80 1.83
C GLU A 63 9.41 -15.05 2.41
N LEU A 64 8.10 -15.15 2.21
CA LEU A 64 7.35 -16.34 2.53
C LEU A 64 7.49 -17.35 1.38
N PRO A 65 7.97 -18.59 1.65
CA PRO A 65 8.21 -19.57 0.60
C PRO A 65 6.93 -19.98 -0.11
N ASP A 66 7.05 -20.35 -1.39
CA ASP A 66 5.90 -20.76 -2.22
C ASP A 66 5.15 -21.98 -1.66
N SER A 67 5.83 -22.84 -0.91
CA SER A 67 5.25 -24.01 -0.22
C SER A 67 4.47 -23.68 1.05
N HIS A 68 4.48 -22.42 1.53
CA HIS A 68 3.80 -22.06 2.76
C HIS A 68 2.27 -22.25 2.62
N PRO A 69 1.62 -23.03 3.49
CA PRO A 69 0.23 -23.49 3.29
C PRO A 69 -0.78 -22.34 3.23
N GLN A 70 -0.50 -21.24 3.93
CA GLN A 70 -1.39 -20.06 3.97
C GLN A 70 -1.01 -18.97 2.97
N ARG A 71 0.02 -19.17 2.12
CA ARG A 71 0.56 -18.12 1.25
C ARG A 71 -0.50 -17.46 0.38
N LEU A 72 -1.36 -18.26 -0.26
CA LEU A 72 -2.40 -17.75 -1.15
C LEU A 72 -3.46 -16.95 -0.39
N ALA A 73 -3.84 -17.40 0.80
CA ALA A 73 -4.81 -16.71 1.65
C ALA A 73 -4.25 -15.35 2.13
N LEU A 74 -3.01 -15.33 2.62
CA LEU A 74 -2.33 -14.10 3.04
C LEU A 74 -2.13 -13.13 1.87
N LEU A 75 -1.74 -13.63 0.70
CA LEU A 75 -1.61 -12.82 -0.51
C LEU A 75 -2.95 -12.21 -0.91
N ARG A 76 -4.06 -12.96 -0.80
CA ARG A 76 -5.41 -12.43 -1.04
C ARG A 76 -5.72 -11.28 -0.08
N GLU A 77 -5.36 -11.37 1.19
CA GLU A 77 -5.56 -10.26 2.14
C GLU A 77 -4.76 -9.01 1.73
N VAL A 78 -3.51 -9.17 1.29
CA VAL A 78 -2.70 -8.04 0.76
C VAL A 78 -3.36 -7.41 -0.46
N LEU A 79 -3.93 -8.22 -1.36
CA LEU A 79 -4.63 -7.72 -2.54
C LEU A 79 -5.92 -6.98 -2.18
N LYS A 80 -6.67 -7.45 -1.17
CA LYS A 80 -7.83 -6.71 -0.63
C LYS A 80 -7.39 -5.37 -0.03
N GLY A 81 -6.32 -5.37 0.77
CA GLY A 81 -5.71 -4.15 1.33
C GLY A 81 -5.13 -3.19 0.28
N SER A 82 -4.87 -3.68 -0.94
CA SER A 82 -4.45 -2.86 -2.07
C SER A 82 -5.59 -2.10 -2.75
N GLY A 83 -6.85 -2.39 -2.40
CA GLY A 83 -8.02 -1.71 -2.95
C GLY A 83 -8.07 -1.76 -4.48
N PHE A 84 -8.32 -0.60 -5.10
CA PHE A 84 -8.47 -0.49 -6.56
C PHE A 84 -7.21 -0.87 -7.35
N ALA A 85 -6.02 -0.82 -6.76
CA ALA A 85 -4.78 -1.20 -7.44
C ALA A 85 -4.79 -2.68 -7.88
N ALA A 86 -5.39 -3.58 -7.09
CA ALA A 86 -5.54 -4.98 -7.48
C ALA A 86 -6.46 -5.14 -8.70
N LEU A 87 -7.55 -4.36 -8.76
CA LEU A 87 -8.49 -4.38 -9.88
C LEU A 87 -7.84 -3.90 -11.18
N LEU A 88 -7.04 -2.82 -11.12
CA LEU A 88 -6.27 -2.33 -12.28
C LEU A 88 -5.24 -3.34 -12.78
N ALA A 89 -4.69 -4.17 -11.89
CA ALA A 89 -3.80 -5.26 -12.25
C ALA A 89 -4.55 -6.48 -12.85
N GLY A 90 -5.86 -6.40 -13.03
CA GLY A 90 -6.70 -7.50 -13.55
C GLY A 90 -7.01 -8.58 -12.52
N VAL A 91 -6.76 -8.32 -11.23
CA VAL A 91 -6.95 -9.29 -10.14
C VAL A 91 -8.05 -8.79 -9.21
N ASN A 92 -9.23 -9.40 -9.26
CA ASN A 92 -10.29 -9.17 -8.28
C ASN A 92 -10.17 -10.18 -7.11
N PRO A 93 -9.63 -9.78 -5.95
CA PRO A 93 -9.37 -10.71 -4.85
C PRO A 93 -10.65 -11.20 -4.14
N TYR A 94 -11.80 -10.55 -4.38
CA TYR A 94 -13.08 -10.91 -3.78
C TYR A 94 -13.84 -11.98 -4.57
N THR A 95 -13.61 -12.06 -5.89
CA THR A 95 -14.37 -12.96 -6.78
C THR A 95 -13.51 -14.02 -7.46
N LEU A 96 -12.18 -13.84 -7.56
CA LEU A 96 -11.32 -14.88 -8.13
C LEU A 96 -11.25 -16.11 -7.23
N SER A 97 -11.52 -17.28 -7.83
CA SER A 97 -11.24 -18.58 -7.22
C SER A 97 -9.75 -18.75 -6.93
N ASP A 98 -9.44 -19.57 -5.92
CA ASP A 98 -8.07 -19.83 -5.47
C ASP A 98 -7.15 -20.28 -6.61
N VAL A 99 -7.61 -21.19 -7.47
CA VAL A 99 -6.84 -21.70 -8.61
C VAL A 99 -6.49 -20.58 -9.60
N ARG A 100 -7.44 -19.69 -9.90
CA ARG A 100 -7.21 -18.58 -10.84
C ARG A 100 -6.31 -17.52 -10.22
N LEU A 101 -6.51 -17.23 -8.94
CA LEU A 101 -5.67 -16.29 -8.19
C LEU A 101 -4.22 -16.77 -8.18
N ALA A 102 -3.98 -18.04 -7.82
CA ALA A 102 -2.66 -18.64 -7.78
C ALA A 102 -1.93 -18.54 -9.13
N ARG A 103 -2.64 -18.77 -10.24
CA ARG A 103 -2.09 -18.61 -11.60
C ARG A 103 -1.77 -17.15 -11.92
N ALA A 104 -2.69 -16.23 -11.63
CA ALA A 104 -2.52 -14.80 -11.90
C ALA A 104 -1.37 -14.18 -11.10
N THR A 105 -1.11 -14.70 -9.90
CA THR A 105 -0.08 -14.18 -8.99
C THR A 105 1.14 -15.10 -8.86
N ALA A 106 1.37 -15.99 -9.83
CA ALA A 106 2.45 -16.98 -9.77
C ALA A 106 3.84 -16.33 -9.67
N THR A 107 4.01 -15.14 -10.25
CA THR A 107 5.27 -14.38 -10.23
C THR A 107 5.40 -13.48 -9.01
N TYR A 108 4.35 -13.31 -8.21
CA TYR A 108 4.36 -12.42 -7.06
C TYR A 108 5.24 -13.01 -5.97
N ARG A 109 5.86 -12.13 -5.18
CA ARG A 109 6.64 -12.51 -4.00
C ARG A 109 5.93 -11.95 -2.79
N LEU A 110 5.56 -12.83 -1.84
CA LEU A 110 4.92 -12.43 -0.59
C LEU A 110 5.98 -12.27 0.48
N ILE A 111 5.97 -11.15 1.18
CA ILE A 111 6.94 -10.81 2.22
C ILE A 111 6.18 -10.69 3.52
N ALA A 112 6.64 -11.40 4.55
CA ALA A 112 6.26 -11.18 5.93
C ALA A 112 7.22 -10.17 6.56
N ILE A 113 6.66 -9.15 7.21
CA ILE A 113 7.41 -8.14 7.95
C ILE A 113 7.00 -8.26 9.40
N THR A 114 7.93 -8.69 10.24
CA THR A 114 7.75 -8.83 11.68
C THR A 114 8.14 -7.52 12.36
N PRO A 115 7.19 -6.75 12.91
CA PRO A 115 7.49 -5.48 13.55
C PRO A 115 8.23 -5.68 14.88
N GLY A 116 9.33 -4.97 15.06
CA GLY A 116 10.14 -4.93 16.28
C GLY A 116 9.86 -3.68 17.13
N GLU A 117 10.91 -3.10 17.69
CA GLU A 117 10.83 -1.95 18.57
C GLU A 117 10.27 -0.69 17.91
N GLN A 118 9.57 0.11 18.71
CA GLN A 118 9.10 1.42 18.27
C GLN A 118 10.28 2.39 18.19
N LEU A 119 10.48 3.00 17.03
CA LEU A 119 11.53 3.99 16.83
C LEU A 119 11.02 5.37 17.26
N ARG A 120 11.80 6.06 18.09
CA ARG A 120 11.53 7.43 18.54
C ARG A 120 12.40 8.40 17.73
N GLY A 121 11.82 9.50 17.23
CA GLY A 121 12.55 10.56 16.52
C GLY A 121 11.81 11.11 15.28
N PRO A 122 12.30 12.23 14.70
CA PRO A 122 11.73 12.85 13.51
C PRO A 122 11.76 11.90 12.29
N GLY A 123 10.82 12.06 11.35
CA GLY A 123 10.53 11.09 10.28
C GLY A 123 9.05 10.67 10.16
N GLY A 124 8.15 11.29 10.92
CA GLY A 124 6.69 11.05 10.87
C GLY A 124 6.00 11.72 9.67
N PRO A 125 4.66 11.70 9.60
CA PRO A 125 3.89 12.17 8.43
C PRO A 125 4.18 13.60 7.97
N GLY A 126 4.64 14.47 8.88
CA GLY A 126 5.06 15.83 8.56
C GLY A 126 6.19 15.91 7.53
N ASP A 127 7.08 14.92 7.46
CA ASP A 127 8.20 14.89 6.50
C ASP A 127 7.77 14.42 5.10
N LEU A 128 6.51 14.00 4.93
CA LEU A 128 5.93 13.49 3.68
C LEU A 128 4.61 14.18 3.31
N ALA A 129 4.27 15.30 3.96
CA ALA A 129 3.04 16.06 3.70
C ALA A 129 2.86 16.45 2.22
N TRP A 130 3.97 16.66 1.50
CA TRP A 130 3.97 16.98 0.06
C TRP A 130 3.44 15.84 -0.83
N VAL A 131 3.51 14.58 -0.39
CA VAL A 131 2.98 13.42 -1.13
C VAL A 131 1.45 13.33 -1.00
N TRP A 132 0.92 13.73 0.15
CA TRP A 132 -0.51 13.60 0.48
C TRP A 132 -1.32 14.85 0.13
N TRP A 133 -0.69 16.03 -0.01
CA TRP A 133 -1.42 17.25 -0.34
C TRP A 133 -2.23 17.21 -1.65
N PRO A 134 -1.70 16.65 -2.75
CA PRO A 134 -2.45 16.52 -3.99
C PRO A 134 -3.70 15.63 -3.87
N VAL A 135 -3.66 14.62 -2.98
CA VAL A 135 -4.79 13.69 -2.76
C VAL A 135 -5.84 14.30 -1.83
N ALA A 136 -5.42 15.00 -0.77
CA ALA A 136 -6.35 15.66 0.15
C ALA A 136 -7.03 16.90 -0.47
N GLY A 137 -6.34 17.64 -1.35
CA GLY A 137 -6.93 18.78 -2.08
C GLY A 137 -8.09 18.40 -3.00
N ALA A 138 -8.06 17.19 -3.58
CA ALA A 138 -9.12 16.69 -4.45
C ALA A 138 -10.42 16.35 -3.71
N ALA A 139 -10.37 16.03 -2.42
CA ALA A 139 -11.55 15.69 -1.62
C ALA A 139 -12.37 16.93 -1.17
N ILE A 140 -11.73 18.11 -1.07
CA ILE A 140 -12.41 19.35 -0.61
C ILE A 140 -13.16 20.03 -1.76
N GLY A 141 -12.69 19.88 -3.01
CA GLY A 141 -13.34 20.49 -4.18
C GLY A 141 -14.75 19.95 -4.51
N LEU A 142 -15.13 18.79 -3.97
CA LEU A 142 -16.40 18.12 -4.30
C LEU A 142 -17.54 18.46 -3.32
N VAL A 143 -17.26 19.15 -2.22
CA VAL A 143 -18.28 19.54 -1.21
C VAL A 143 -18.80 20.97 -1.42
N LEU A 144 -18.10 21.81 -2.19
CA LEU A 144 -18.48 23.23 -2.39
C LEU A 144 -19.18 23.52 -3.73
N GLY A 145 -19.39 22.52 -4.58
CA GLY A 145 -19.97 22.70 -5.93
C GLY A 145 -21.50 22.59 -6.04
N SER A 146 -22.22 22.24 -4.97
CA SER A 146 -23.67 21.97 -5.04
C SER A 146 -24.56 23.05 -4.42
N GLY A 147 -24.03 24.25 -4.17
CA GLY A 147 -24.76 25.30 -3.46
C GLY A 147 -24.67 26.68 -4.09
N ILE A 148 -25.09 26.87 -5.36
CA ILE A 148 -25.48 28.19 -5.87
C ILE A 148 -26.75 28.09 -6.74
N ASP A 149 -27.84 28.50 -6.09
CA ASP A 149 -28.90 29.38 -6.58
C ASP A 149 -30.00 28.86 -7.52
N THR A 150 -31.06 28.34 -6.89
CA THR A 150 -32.43 28.34 -7.43
C THR A 150 -33.10 29.65 -7.01
N SER A 151 -32.94 30.71 -7.78
CA SER A 151 -33.91 31.82 -7.81
C SER A 151 -33.66 32.75 -8.99
N GLN A 152 -34.52 32.64 -10.03
CA GLN A 152 -35.01 33.71 -10.93
C GLN A 152 -35.68 33.07 -12.14
N GLN A 153 -36.77 32.34 -11.89
CA GLN A 153 -37.74 31.93 -12.90
C GLN A 153 -39.11 32.43 -12.46
N SER A 154 -39.26 33.75 -12.35
CA SER A 154 -40.56 34.40 -12.07
C SER A 154 -40.51 35.90 -12.41
N ARG A 155 -40.12 36.25 -13.64
CA ARG A 155 -40.46 37.57 -14.20
C ARG A 155 -40.44 37.58 -15.73
N SER A 156 -41.24 36.70 -16.31
CA SER A 156 -41.61 36.77 -17.73
C SER A 156 -43.07 36.39 -17.93
N GLU A 157 -43.94 36.80 -17.00
CA GLU A 157 -45.40 36.75 -17.15
C GLU A 157 -45.94 37.88 -16.28
N GLN A 158 -46.05 39.08 -16.85
CA GLN A 158 -47.07 40.12 -16.60
C GLN A 158 -46.55 41.50 -17.04
N SER A 159 -47.21 42.02 -18.07
CA SER A 159 -47.25 43.41 -18.58
C SER A 159 -46.07 43.91 -19.42
#